data_AF-A0A3B8WAE3-F1
#
_entry.id   AF-A0A3B8WAE3-F1
#
_cell.length_a   1.000
_cell.length_b   1.000
_cell.length_c   1.000
_cell.angle_alpha   90.00
_cell.angle_beta   90.00
_cell.angle_gamma   90.00
#
_symmetry.space_group_name_H-M   'P 1'
#
loop_
_entity.id
_entity.type
_entity.pdbx_description
1 polymer ?
#
loop_
_entity_poly.entity_id
_entity_poly.type
_entity_poly.pdbx_seq_one_letter_code
_entity_poly.pdbx_strand_id
1 'polypeptide(L)' 'DVEGVEFICANTDAQALKDLDARQIIQLGGNITKGLGAGANPEVGRQSALEDRDRIAEALSGSDMVFITA' A
#
# COMPACT_ATOMS: atom_id res chain seq x y z
N ASP A 1 -13.84 -15.06 -5.07
CA ASP A 1 -13.98 -13.60 -4.96
C ASP A 1 -14.93 -13.23 -3.85
N VAL A 2 -14.58 -12.20 -3.09
CA VAL A 2 -15.53 -11.54 -2.18
C VAL A 2 -16.21 -10.46 -2.99
N GLU A 3 -17.52 -10.57 -3.15
CA GLU A 3 -18.29 -9.61 -3.93
C GLU A 3 -18.56 -8.34 -3.13
N GLY A 4 -18.66 -7.21 -3.83
CA GLY A 4 -19.03 -5.92 -3.23
C GLY A 4 -17.92 -5.20 -2.46
N VAL A 5 -16.67 -5.67 -2.54
CA VAL A 5 -15.52 -5.00 -1.91
C VAL A 5 -14.46 -4.62 -2.95
N GLU A 6 -13.74 -3.54 -2.67
CA GLU A 6 -12.57 -3.13 -3.42
C GLU A 6 -11.30 -3.58 -2.70
N PHE A 7 -10.38 -4.21 -3.44
CA PHE A 7 -9.09 -4.65 -2.91
C PHE A 7 -8.00 -3.68 -3.30
N ILE A 8 -7.30 -3.19 -2.28
CA ILE A 8 -6.15 -2.29 -2.41
C ILE A 8 -4.94 -3.00 -1.82
N CYS A 9 -3.88 -3.18 -2.62
CA CYS A 9 -2.62 -3.71 -2.14
C CYS A 9 -1.61 -2.58 -1.94
N ALA A 10 -1.21 -2.35 -0.70
CA ALA A 10 -0.20 -1.36 -0.35
C ALA A 10 1.06 -2.06 0.18
N ASN A 11 2.22 -1.83 -0.46
CA ASN A 11 3.48 -2.43 -0.04
C ASN A 11 4.68 -1.53 -0.37
N THR A 12 5.76 -1.67 0.38
CA THR A 12 7.05 -1.00 0.11
C THR A 12 7.91 -1.74 -0.92
N ASP A 13 7.67 -3.04 -1.08
CA ASP A 13 8.39 -3.88 -2.04
C ASP A 13 7.72 -3.84 -3.42
N ALA A 14 8.41 -3.23 -4.39
CA ALA A 14 7.90 -3.08 -5.76
C ALA A 14 7.89 -4.40 -6.54
N GLN A 15 8.70 -5.38 -6.15
CA GLN A 15 8.70 -6.69 -6.77
C GLN A 15 7.47 -7.47 -6.32
N ALA A 16 7.18 -7.47 -5.02
CA ALA A 16 5.97 -8.11 -4.48
C ALA A 16 4.68 -7.56 -5.10
N LEU A 17 4.64 -6.27 -5.43
CA LEU A 17 3.49 -5.63 -6.06
C LEU A 17 3.27 -6.01 -7.53
N LYS A 18 4.32 -6.43 -8.27
CA LYS A 18 4.20 -6.76 -9.70
C LYS A 18 3.41 -8.03 -9.97
N ASP A 19 3.42 -8.95 -9.00
CA ASP A 19 2.80 -10.26 -9.14
C ASP A 19 1.33 -10.26 -8.67
N LEU A 20 0.80 -9.11 -8.25
CA LEU A 20 -0.56 -8.99 -7.73
C LEU A 20 -1.55 -8.65 -8.83
N ASP A 21 -2.63 -9.42 -8.89
CA ASP A 21 -3.81 -9.16 -9.72
C ASP A 21 -4.84 -8.31 -8.94
N ALA A 22 -4.36 -7.24 -8.30
CA ALA A 22 -5.22 -6.31 -7.58
C ALA A 22 -5.58 -5.12 -8.48
N ARG A 23 -6.86 -4.71 -8.44
CA ARG A 23 -7.33 -3.56 -9.23
C ARG A 23 -6.64 -2.26 -8.85
N GLN A 24 -6.25 -2.12 -7.58
CA GLN A 24 -5.57 -0.94 -7.07
C GLN A 24 -4.32 -1.33 -6.29
N ILE A 25 -3.18 -0.82 -6.73
CA ILE A 25 -1.87 -1.09 -6.14
C ILE A 25 -1.21 0.23 -5.76
N ILE A 26 -0.71 0.31 -4.52
CA ILE A 26 -0.01 1.48 -3.99
C ILE A 26 1.38 1.05 -3.53
N GLN A 27 2.40 1.47 -4.26
CA GLN A 27 3.77 1.38 -3.76
C GLN A 27 4.03 2.49 -2.74
N LEU A 28 4.46 2.10 -1.54
CA LEU A 28 4.79 2.97 -0.41
C LEU A 28 6.29 3.26 -0.33
N GLY A 29 6.65 4.49 0.04
CA GLY A 29 8.03 4.93 0.29
C GLY A 29 8.94 4.71 -0.89
N GLY A 30 8.49 5.09 -2.10
CA GLY A 30 9.26 4.93 -3.33
C GLY A 30 10.66 5.56 -3.21
N ASN A 31 10.77 6.72 -2.54
CA ASN A 31 12.05 7.39 -2.34
C ASN A 31 12.86 6.77 -1.18
N ILE A 32 12.19 6.36 -0.10
CA ILE A 32 12.82 5.79 1.10
C ILE A 32 13.40 4.39 0.83
N THR A 33 12.61 3.52 0.23
CA THR A 33 12.94 2.09 0.08
C THR A 33 13.48 1.75 -1.30
N LYS A 34 13.29 2.64 -2.28
CA LYS A 34 13.62 2.39 -3.70
C LYS A 34 12.95 1.12 -4.25
N GLY A 35 11.82 0.73 -3.66
CA GLY A 35 11.10 -0.48 -4.03
C GLY A 35 11.72 -1.79 -3.53
N LEU A 36 12.67 -1.74 -2.59
CA LEU A 36 13.32 -2.93 -2.01
C LEU A 36 12.68 -3.40 -0.69
N GLY A 37 11.59 -2.74 -0.27
CA GLY A 37 10.90 -3.06 0.98
C GLY A 37 11.48 -2.38 2.22
N ALA A 38 10.75 -2.49 3.33
CA ALA A 38 11.12 -1.88 4.62
C ALA A 38 12.22 -2.63 5.39
N GLY A 39 12.66 -3.80 4.90
CA GLY A 39 13.76 -4.56 5.52
C GLY A 39 13.48 -5.00 6.97
N ALA A 40 12.24 -5.41 7.26
CA ALA A 40 11.76 -5.76 8.61
C ALA A 40 11.89 -4.63 9.66
N ASN A 41 12.13 -3.39 9.24
CA ASN A 41 12.17 -2.23 10.12
C ASN A 41 10.82 -1.51 10.13
N PRO A 42 10.05 -1.55 11.24
CA PRO A 42 8.74 -0.90 11.33
C PRO A 42 8.78 0.61 11.10
N GLU A 43 9.89 1.26 11.50
CA GLU A 43 10.04 2.71 11.32
C GLU A 43 10.16 3.08 9.84
N VAL A 44 10.84 2.25 9.05
CA VAL A 44 10.91 2.45 7.59
C VAL A 44 9.53 2.30 6.97
N GLY A 45 8.74 1.32 7.40
CA GLY A 45 7.35 1.15 6.97
C GLY A 45 6.49 2.36 7.31
N ARG A 46 6.60 2.88 8.54
CA ARG A 46 5.89 4.09 8.99
C ARG A 46 6.23 5.32 8.15
N GLN A 47 7.52 5.58 7.93
CA GLN A 47 7.96 6.71 7.10
C GLN A 47 7.49 6.56 5.66
N SER A 48 7.52 5.33 5.12
CA SER A 48 7.03 5.02 3.77
C SER A 48 5.54 5.32 3.60
N ALA A 49 4.73 4.96 4.60
CA ALA A 49 3.30 5.28 4.60
C ALA A 49 3.03 6.79 4.74
N LEU A 50 3.87 7.52 5.49
CA LEU A 50 3.74 8.96 5.65
C LEU A 50 4.14 9.73 4.38
N GLU A 51 5.16 9.27 3.65
CA GLU A 51 5.57 9.81 2.35
C GLU A 51 4.40 9.76 1.35
N ASP A 52 3.69 8.64 1.29
CA ASP A 52 2.58 8.42 0.35
C ASP A 52 1.19 8.65 0.96
N ARG A 53 1.11 9.41 2.07
CA ARG A 53 -0.15 9.65 2.80
C ARG A 53 -1.28 10.13 1.89
N ASP A 54 -0.98 11.07 0.99
CA ASP A 54 -2.00 11.67 0.13
C ASP A 54 -2.52 10.68 -0.91
N ARG A 55 -1.68 9.75 -1.39
CA ARG A 55 -2.08 8.65 -2.28
C ARG A 55 -2.94 7.62 -1.56
N ILE A 56 -2.62 7.32 -0.29
CA ILE A 56 -3.45 6.45 0.56
C ILE A 56 -4.82 7.10 0.77
N ALA A 57 -4.86 8.41 1.09
CA ALA A 57 -6.10 9.13 1.29
C ALA A 57 -6.98 9.18 0.03
N GLU A 58 -6.38 9.41 -1.14
CA GLU A 58 -7.08 9.38 -2.43
C GLU A 58 -7.67 8.00 -2.72
N ALA A 59 -6.90 6.93 -2.47
CA ALA A 59 -7.36 5.56 -2.69
C ALA A 59 -8.52 5.14 -1.77
N LEU A 60 -8.59 5.72 -0.57
CA LEU A 60 -9.67 5.46 0.40
C LEU A 60 -10.87 6.40 0.22
N SER A 61 -10.78 7.41 -0.64
CA SER A 61 -11.81 8.42 -0.81
C SER A 61 -13.12 7.78 -1.28
N GLY A 62 -14.22 8.11 -0.60
CA GLY A 62 -15.55 7.55 -0.88
C GLY A 62 -15.83 6.19 -0.22
N SER A 63 -14.87 5.62 0.52
CA SER A 63 -15.11 4.40 1.30
C SER A 63 -15.92 4.71 2.57
N ASP A 64 -17.06 4.02 2.75
CA ASP A 64 -17.83 4.09 4.00
C ASP A 64 -17.16 3.28 5.14
N MET A 65 -16.45 2.20 4.79
CA MET A 65 -15.77 1.30 5.72
C MET A 65 -14.48 0.76 5.11
N VAL A 66 -13.42 0.71 5.92
CA VAL A 66 -12.10 0.23 5.50
C VAL A 66 -11.64 -0.87 6.46
N PHE A 67 -11.19 -1.99 5.91
CA PHE A 67 -10.56 -3.08 6.64
C PHE A 67 -9.05 -3.09 6.35
N ILE A 68 -8.24 -3.14 7.39
CA ILE A 68 -6.78 -3.20 7.27
C ILE A 68 -6.30 -4.58 7.71
N THR A 69 -5.52 -5.22 6.84
CA THR A 69 -4.80 -6.48 7.11
C THR A 69 -3.32 -6.27 6.76
N ALA A 70 -2.41 -6.82 7.57
CA ALA A 70 -0.97 -6.61 7.44
C ALA A 70 -0.19 -7.84 7.90
#